data_AF-A0ABD0MQ35-F1
#
_entry.id   AF-A0ABD0MQ35-F1
#
_cell.length_a   1.000
_cell.length_b   1.000
_cell.length_c   1.000
_cell.angle_alpha   90.00
_cell.angle_beta   90.00
_cell.angle_gamma   90.00
#
_symmetry.space_group_name_H-M   'P 1'
#
loop_
_entity.id
_entity.type
_entity.pdbx_description
1 polymer ?
#
loop_
_entity_poly.entity_id
_entity_poly.type
_entity_poly.pdbx_seq_one_letter_code
_entity_poly.pdbx_strand_id
1 'polypeptide(L)'
;MQKLKEILATTVEASEGPSTSSSWSLRQSAAQDEWQKARPYHLDCLLFSRVVKENKCSQCSSPAIICCRDCMPEEWLCMECDLICHKKLALHNRESCIDRFYRPIPPTMCCAKENGRYTLKNQ
;
A
#
# COMPACT_ATOMS: atom_id res chain seq x y z
N MET A 1 29.63 39.68 5.16
CA MET A 1 28.60 40.49 4.49
C MET A 1 28.72 40.53 2.96
N GLN A 2 29.91 40.35 2.36
CA GLN A 2 30.09 40.33 0.90
C GLN A 2 29.34 39.17 0.20
N LYS A 3 29.51 37.94 0.70
CA LYS A 3 28.87 36.73 0.16
C LYS A 3 27.34 36.78 0.14
N LEU A 4 26.73 37.47 1.11
CA LEU A 4 25.27 37.64 1.19
C LEU A 4 24.75 38.57 0.08
N LYS A 5 25.53 39.58 -0.29
CA LYS A 5 25.18 40.51 -1.38
C LYS A 5 25.31 39.85 -2.75
N GLU A 6 26.28 38.96 -2.94
CA GLU A 6 26.44 38.19 -4.18
C GLU A 6 25.29 37.19 -4.39
N ILE A 7 24.84 36.52 -3.32
CA ILE A 7 23.68 35.61 -3.38
C ILE A 7 22.39 36.36 -3.75
N LEU A 8 22.18 37.56 -3.18
CA LEU A 8 21.03 38.41 -3.51
C LEU A 8 21.08 39.01 -4.92
N ALA A 9 22.28 39.23 -5.48
CA ALA A 9 22.45 39.71 -6.85
C ALA A 9 22.26 38.62 -7.91
N THR A 10 22.32 37.35 -7.51
CA THR A 10 22.12 36.18 -8.40
C THR A 10 20.66 35.72 -8.41
N THR A 11 19.70 36.62 -8.13
CA THR A 11 18.30 36.37 -8.46
C THR A 11 18.19 36.25 -9.97
N VAL A 12 18.31 35.00 -10.44
CA VAL A 12 17.86 34.55 -11.74
C VAL A 12 16.51 35.21 -11.96
N GLU A 13 16.41 36.02 -13.03
CA GLU A 13 15.12 36.54 -13.47
C GLU A 13 14.14 35.39 -13.41
N ALA A 14 13.08 35.56 -12.63
CA ALA A 14 12.03 34.57 -12.54
C ALA A 14 11.62 34.28 -13.98
N SER A 15 12.00 33.10 -14.48
CA SER A 15 11.53 32.65 -15.77
C SER A 15 10.02 32.78 -15.71
N GLU A 16 9.43 33.37 -16.75
CA GLU A 16 7.98 33.49 -16.88
C GLU A 16 7.39 32.08 -16.81
N GLY A 17 7.09 31.64 -15.59
CA GLY A 17 6.21 30.52 -15.35
C GLY A 17 4.87 30.84 -16.02
N PRO A 18 4.11 29.82 -16.44
CA PRO A 18 2.90 30.02 -17.21
C PRO A 18 2.04 31.09 -16.55
N SER A 19 1.75 32.16 -17.31
CA SER A 19 1.03 33.33 -16.83
C SER A 19 -0.24 32.89 -16.13
N THR A 20 -0.28 33.01 -14.80
CA THR A 20 -1.45 32.58 -14.03
C THR A 20 -2.58 33.55 -14.35
N SER A 21 -3.55 33.07 -15.14
CA SER A 21 -4.75 33.84 -15.43
C SER A 21 -5.39 34.32 -14.11
N SER A 22 -5.72 35.61 -14.04
CA SER A 22 -6.41 36.23 -12.90
C SER A 22 -7.81 35.65 -12.68
N SER A 23 -8.41 35.04 -13.71
CA SER A 23 -9.70 34.36 -13.61
C SER A 23 -9.61 33.04 -12.85
N TRP A 24 -10.41 32.91 -11.79
CA TRP A 24 -10.56 31.69 -11.00
C TRP A 24 -11.03 30.49 -11.83
N SER A 25 -11.97 30.72 -12.76
CA SER A 25 -12.50 29.64 -13.61
C SER A 25 -11.42 29.03 -14.49
N LEU A 26 -10.52 29.85 -15.04
CA LEU A 26 -9.39 29.36 -15.84
C LEU A 26 -8.40 28.55 -14.98
N ARG A 27 -8.17 28.94 -13.73
CA ARG A 27 -7.33 28.14 -12.80
C ARG A 27 -7.97 26.79 -12.46
N GLN A 28 -9.28 26.75 -12.26
CA GLN A 28 -9.99 25.50 -12.00
C GLN A 28 -9.94 24.56 -13.20
N SER A 29 -10.17 25.07 -14.42
CA SER A 29 -10.05 24.26 -15.64
C SER A 29 -8.64 23.71 -15.83
N ALA A 30 -7.61 24.56 -15.69
CA ALA A 30 -6.22 24.13 -15.80
C ALA A 30 -5.86 23.06 -14.75
N ALA A 31 -6.30 23.25 -13.50
CA ALA A 31 -6.07 22.25 -12.44
C ALA A 31 -6.78 20.92 -12.73
N GLN A 32 -7.99 20.96 -13.29
CA GLN A 32 -8.74 19.76 -13.67
C GLN A 32 -8.05 19.02 -14.83
N ASP A 33 -7.55 19.74 -15.83
CA ASP A 33 -6.83 19.16 -16.96
C ASP A 33 -5.52 18.49 -16.49
N GLU A 34 -4.75 19.15 -15.63
CA GLU A 34 -3.53 18.57 -15.04
C GLU A 34 -3.84 17.36 -14.16
N TRP A 35 -4.92 17.42 -13.35
CA TRP A 35 -5.38 16.26 -12.59
C TRP A 35 -5.74 15.09 -13.51
N GLN A 36 -6.47 15.32 -14.61
CA GLN A 36 -6.83 14.26 -15.55
C GLN A 36 -5.58 13.60 -16.18
N LYS A 37 -4.54 14.39 -16.49
CA LYS A 37 -3.26 13.87 -16.99
C LYS A 37 -2.51 13.05 -15.94
N ALA A 38 -2.49 13.51 -14.68
CA ALA A 38 -1.75 12.86 -13.60
C ALA A 38 -2.48 11.65 -12.99
N ARG A 39 -3.82 11.61 -13.10
CA ARG A 39 -4.66 10.60 -12.45
C ARG A 39 -4.28 9.15 -12.78
N PRO A 40 -4.00 8.74 -14.03
CA PRO A 40 -3.60 7.36 -14.34
C PRO A 40 -2.35 6.94 -13.57
N TYR A 41 -1.32 7.79 -13.56
CA TYR A 41 -0.08 7.54 -12.83
C TYR A 41 -0.33 7.39 -11.32
N HIS A 42 -1.13 8.28 -10.72
CA HIS A 42 -1.47 8.18 -9.31
C HIS A 42 -2.27 6.91 -8.98
N LEU A 43 -3.18 6.50 -9.87
CA LEU A 43 -3.93 5.26 -9.72
C LEU A 43 -3.00 4.05 -9.78
N ASP A 44 -2.07 4.03 -10.74
CA ASP A 44 -1.08 2.96 -10.85
C ASP A 44 -0.20 2.88 -9.59
N CYS A 45 0.31 4.02 -9.10
CA CYS A 45 1.06 4.06 -7.84
C CYS A 45 0.25 3.52 -6.66
N LEU A 46 -1.03 3.89 -6.57
CA LEU A 46 -1.93 3.39 -5.53
C LEU A 46 -2.07 1.86 -5.64
N LEU A 47 -2.29 1.33 -6.84
CA LEU A 47 -2.41 -0.10 -7.09
C LEU A 47 -1.11 -0.82 -6.71
N PHE A 48 0.04 -0.34 -7.19
CA PHE A 48 1.36 -0.91 -6.87
C PHE A 48 1.66 -0.91 -5.37
N SER A 49 1.28 0.14 -4.64
CA SER A 49 1.49 0.22 -3.19
C SER A 49 0.67 -0.82 -2.40
N ARG A 50 -0.41 -1.35 -2.99
CA ARG A 50 -1.33 -2.30 -2.37
C ARG A 50 -1.09 -3.76 -2.76
N VAL A 51 -0.22 -4.02 -3.73
CA VAL A 51 0.13 -5.38 -4.12
C VAL A 51 0.85 -6.07 -2.97
N VAL A 52 0.30 -7.21 -2.54
CA VAL A 52 0.98 -8.05 -1.55
C VAL A 52 2.20 -8.70 -2.20
N LYS A 53 3.38 -8.44 -1.62
CA LYS A 53 4.61 -9.11 -2.02
C LYS A 53 4.56 -10.58 -1.62
N GLU A 54 5.17 -11.43 -2.42
CA GLU A 54 5.35 -12.83 -2.06
C GLU A 54 6.31 -12.92 -0.87
N ASN A 55 5.85 -13.51 0.23
CA ASN A 55 6.61 -13.66 1.46
C ASN A 55 6.71 -15.14 1.85
N LYS A 56 7.65 -15.44 2.75
CA LYS A 56 7.81 -16.76 3.34
C LYS A 56 7.26 -16.74 4.76
N CYS A 57 6.72 -17.87 5.19
CA CYS A 57 6.27 -18.11 6.54
C CYS A 57 7.45 -17.95 7.50
N SER A 58 7.30 -17.13 8.53
CA SER A 58 8.34 -16.87 9.53
C SER A 58 8.68 -18.11 10.37
N GLN A 59 7.78 -19.10 10.42
CA GLN A 59 7.95 -20.32 11.22
C GLN A 59 8.58 -21.49 10.45
N CYS A 60 8.24 -21.65 9.17
CA CYS A 60 8.65 -22.84 8.39
C CYS A 60 9.21 -22.53 6.99
N SER A 61 9.35 -21.26 6.63
CA SER A 61 9.85 -20.79 5.33
C SER A 61 9.04 -21.19 4.08
N SER A 62 7.91 -21.89 4.24
CA SER A 62 6.95 -22.16 3.16
C SER A 62 6.28 -20.87 2.67
N PRO A 63 5.66 -20.82 1.49
CA PRO A 63 4.96 -19.61 1.02
C PRO A 63 3.92 -19.11 2.04
N ALA A 64 4.01 -17.84 2.43
CA ALA A 64 3.05 -17.20 3.31
C ALA A 64 1.82 -16.77 2.53
N ILE A 65 0.65 -17.04 3.10
CA ILE A 65 -0.65 -16.64 2.54
C ILE A 65 -1.50 -15.89 3.57
N ILE A 66 -0.98 -15.69 4.77
CA ILE A 66 -1.60 -14.99 5.88
C ILE A 66 -0.58 -14.01 6.44
N CYS A 67 -1.05 -12.81 6.76
CA CYS A 67 -0.33 -11.76 7.47
C CYS A 67 -1.11 -11.40 8.74
N CYS A 68 -0.42 -11.30 9.87
CA CYS A 68 -1.01 -10.88 11.14
C CYS A 68 -0.14 -9.79 11.76
N ARG A 69 -0.61 -8.55 11.69
CA ARG A 69 0.14 -7.36 12.16
C ARG A 69 0.34 -7.33 13.68
N ASP A 70 -0.48 -8.09 14.41
CA ASP A 70 -0.37 -8.24 15.86
C ASP A 70 0.71 -9.26 16.27
N CYS A 71 1.19 -10.08 15.33
CA CYS A 71 2.23 -11.10 15.55
C CYS A 71 3.65 -10.61 15.19
N MET A 72 3.88 -9.30 15.14
CA MET A 72 5.20 -8.74 14.83
C MET A 72 6.27 -9.21 15.83
N PRO A 73 7.51 -9.53 15.38
CA PRO A 73 7.98 -9.44 13.98
C PRO A 73 7.62 -10.64 13.08
N GLU A 74 7.08 -11.73 13.62
CA GLU A 74 6.68 -12.94 12.90
C GLU A 74 5.28 -12.85 12.25
N GLU A 75 5.02 -11.76 11.51
CA GLU A 75 3.68 -11.46 10.96
C GLU A 75 3.26 -12.41 9.82
N TRP A 76 4.20 -13.05 9.11
CA TRP A 76 3.93 -13.83 7.90
C TRP A 76 3.79 -15.33 8.19
N LEU A 77 2.65 -15.93 7.84
CA LEU A 77 2.34 -17.33 8.14
C LEU A 77 1.79 -18.09 6.92
N CYS A 78 2.13 -19.38 6.85
CA CYS A 78 1.38 -20.34 6.02
C CYS A 78 0.10 -20.78 6.75
N MET A 79 -0.77 -21.54 6.07
CA MET A 79 -2.04 -22.00 6.64
C MET A 79 -1.84 -22.80 7.94
N GLU A 80 -0.88 -23.72 7.95
CA GLU A 80 -0.64 -24.63 9.06
C GLU A 80 -0.10 -23.88 10.28
N CYS A 81 0.86 -22.97 10.06
CA CYS A 81 1.44 -22.17 11.13
C CYS A 81 0.45 -21.13 11.67
N ASP A 82 -0.44 -20.59 10.83
CA ASP A 82 -1.56 -19.74 11.28
C ASP A 82 -2.46 -20.46 12.28
N LEU A 83 -2.89 -21.68 11.95
CA LEU A 83 -3.76 -22.47 12.83
C LEU A 83 -3.10 -22.75 14.18
N ILE A 84 -1.80 -23.07 14.18
CA ILE A 84 -1.05 -23.34 15.41
C ILE A 84 -0.90 -22.08 16.25
N CYS A 85 -0.48 -20.96 15.63
CA CYS A 85 -0.25 -19.69 16.28
C CYS A 85 -1.56 -19.10 16.85
N HIS A 86 -2.61 -19.07 16.03
CA HIS A 86 -3.85 -18.37 16.34
C HIS A 86 -4.91 -19.23 17.03
N LYS A 87 -4.61 -20.51 17.33
CA LYS A 87 -5.46 -21.32 18.23
C LYS A 87 -5.64 -20.68 19.60
N LYS A 88 -4.61 -19.98 20.10
CA LYS A 88 -4.65 -19.25 21.39
C LYS A 88 -4.79 -17.74 21.22
N LEU A 89 -4.68 -17.23 19.99
CA LEU A 89 -4.64 -15.81 19.64
C LEU A 89 -5.73 -15.47 18.62
N ALA A 90 -6.91 -16.07 18.75
CA ALA A 90 -7.98 -16.01 17.74
C ALA A 90 -8.50 -14.58 17.47
N LEU A 91 -8.31 -13.65 18.41
CA LEU A 91 -8.76 -12.26 18.29
C LEU A 91 -7.76 -11.35 17.55
N HIS A 92 -6.62 -11.87 17.11
CA HIS A 92 -5.67 -11.08 16.33
C HIS A 92 -6.25 -10.71 14.95
N ASN A 93 -5.84 -9.55 14.45
CA ASN A 93 -6.23 -9.02 13.15
C ASN A 93 -5.46 -9.71 12.03
N ARG A 94 -5.96 -10.89 11.65
CA ARG A 94 -5.41 -11.70 10.57
C ARG A 94 -5.96 -11.22 9.22
N GLU A 95 -5.07 -11.16 8.24
CA GLU A 95 -5.39 -10.87 6.84
C GLU A 95 -4.88 -12.02 5.97
N SER A 96 -5.72 -12.52 5.06
CA SER A 96 -5.28 -13.39 3.97
C SER A 96 -4.64 -12.54 2.87
N CYS A 97 -3.65 -13.09 2.21
CA CYS A 97 -2.91 -12.47 1.10
C CYS A 97 -3.25 -13.16 -0.24
N ILE A 98 -4.41 -13.81 -0.31
CA ILE A 98 -4.87 -14.59 -1.46
C ILE A 98 -5.13 -13.63 -2.63
N ASP A 99 -4.81 -14.08 -3.85
CA ASP A 99 -4.94 -13.30 -5.08
C ASP A 99 -4.20 -11.95 -5.06
N ARG A 100 -3.14 -11.82 -4.24
CA ARG A 100 -2.31 -10.60 -4.09
C ARG A 100 -3.04 -9.40 -3.49
N PHE A 101 -4.14 -9.62 -2.77
CA PHE A 101 -4.83 -8.59 -1.98
C PHE A 101 -4.94 -9.01 -0.52
N TYR A 102 -4.82 -8.05 0.39
CA TYR A 102 -5.15 -8.27 1.79
C TYR A 102 -6.67 -8.37 1.96
N ARG A 103 -7.15 -9.42 2.61
CA ARG A 103 -8.55 -9.57 3.02
C ARG A 103 -8.63 -10.05 4.46
N PRO A 104 -9.43 -9.39 5.33
CA PRO A 104 -9.52 -9.77 6.73
C PRO A 104 -10.05 -11.21 6.89
N ILE A 105 -9.52 -11.93 7.87
CA ILE A 105 -9.96 -13.28 8.26
C ILE A 105 -10.65 -13.15 9.63
N PRO A 106 -11.97 -13.42 9.72
CA PRO A 106 -12.67 -13.43 11.00
C PRO A 106 -12.06 -14.42 12.00
N PRO A 107 -12.18 -14.19 13.32
CA PRO A 107 -11.73 -15.13 14.36
C PRO A 107 -12.28 -16.54 14.22
N THR A 108 -13.48 -16.68 13.65
CA THR A 108 -14.17 -17.96 13.46
C THR A 108 -13.75 -18.70 12.20
N MET A 109 -12.84 -18.14 11.40
CA MET A 109 -12.46 -18.67 10.09
C MET A 109 -10.97 -18.99 9.97
N CYS A 110 -10.63 -19.88 9.05
CA CYS A 110 -9.28 -20.19 8.62
C CYS A 110 -9.18 -20.30 7.10
N CYS A 111 -7.98 -20.13 6.56
CA CYS A 111 -7.71 -20.44 5.16
C CYS A 111 -7.57 -21.96 4.97
N ALA A 112 -8.21 -22.48 3.94
CA ALA A 112 -8.08 -23.86 3.48
C ALA A 112 -7.71 -23.88 1.99
N LYS A 113 -7.10 -24.97 1.52
CA LYS A 113 -6.81 -25.19 0.10
C LYS A 113 -7.69 -26.31 -0.45
N GLU A 114 -8.53 -25.98 -1.43
CA GLU A 114 -9.48 -26.90 -2.08
C GLU A 114 -9.35 -26.80 -3.59
N ASN A 115 -9.21 -27.95 -4.28
CA ASN A 115 -9.09 -27.99 -5.75
C ASN A 115 -8.01 -27.04 -6.29
N GLY A 116 -6.93 -26.85 -5.54
CA GLY A 116 -5.82 -25.95 -5.89
C GLY A 116 -6.04 -24.47 -5.58
N ARG A 117 -7.22 -24.05 -5.10
CA ARG A 117 -7.54 -22.67 -4.72
C ARG A 117 -7.62 -22.49 -3.21
N TYR A 118 -7.32 -21.29 -2.73
CA TYR A 118 -7.46 -20.93 -1.33
C TYR A 118 -8.88 -20.38 -1.05
N THR A 119 -9.52 -20.88 -0.01
CA THR A 119 -10.87 -20.50 0.44
C THR A 119 -10.85 -20.22 1.95
N LEU A 120 -11.84 -19.48 2.45
CA LEU A 120 -12.06 -19.32 3.88
C LEU A 120 -13.12 -20.30 4.37
N LYS A 121 -12.84 -21.00 5.47
CA LYS A 121 -13.76 -21.95 6.12
C LYS A 121 -13.90 -21.64 7.60
N ASN A 122 -14.94 -22.16 8.23
CA ASN A 122 -15.03 -22.16 9.69
C ASN A 122 -13.90 -23.04 10.28
N GLN A 123 -13.28 -22.55 11.35
CA GLN A 123 -12.26 -23.27 12.12
C GLN A 123 -12.81 -24.51 12.83
#